data_AF-A0AAU4JWF4-F1
#
_entry.id   AF-A0AAU4JWF4-F1
#
_cell.length_a   1.000
_cell.length_b   1.000
_cell.length_c   1.000
_cell.angle_alpha   90.00
_cell.angle_beta   90.00
_cell.angle_gamma   90.00
#
_symmetry.space_group_name_H-M   'P 1'
#
loop_
_entity.id
_entity.type
_entity.pdbx_description
1 polymer ?
#
loop_
_entity_poly.entity_id
_entity_poly.type
_entity_poly.pdbx_seq_one_letter_code
_entity_poly.pdbx_strand_id
1 'polypeptide(L)'
;MNADAVTDSGIWFRVEASSAASAVRRAAERLGAQVEMGEARIADLAIVAAELTSNLVKHADDGVLLLRPVRRAGQAGVELVAIDSGPGMADLTVSSQDGHSTTGTLGIGLGAIVRQASWFDGYSLPGRGTVLAVQIWPAEAARPSWAGALARPLTGETISGDGYAVRVVDGRHQVLVSDGLGHGPLAGAATDAALAAFRDAPVGPPAMVVGHLHRSMSHTRGAALAVGELMPEAGVLHYAGLGNISGVVVEGDGRRRGLVSLPGIAGHQRPTIREYDYPFGPGARLVMHSDGVVDRWRMTDYPGLAERSPLIMAATLLRDAGVRRDDACVLVARSWA
;
A
#
# COMPACT_ATOMS: atom_id res chain seq x y z
N MET A 1 -5.74 16.88 25.89
CA MET A 1 -5.73 15.49 25.38
C MET A 1 -5.78 15.59 23.87
N ASN A 2 -4.61 15.68 23.21
CA ASN A 2 -4.55 15.67 21.75
C ASN A 2 -4.91 14.27 21.29
N ALA A 3 -6.11 14.13 20.75
CA ALA A 3 -6.51 12.95 20.02
C ALA A 3 -5.75 12.99 18.69
N ASP A 4 -4.70 12.16 18.55
CA ASP A 4 -4.02 12.03 17.27
C ASP A 4 -5.04 11.59 16.22
N ALA A 5 -5.32 12.49 15.28
CA ALA A 5 -6.14 12.18 14.11
C ALA A 5 -5.42 11.09 13.32
N VAL A 6 -6.14 10.03 12.94
CA VAL A 6 -5.59 9.01 12.06
C VAL A 6 -5.39 9.67 10.70
N THR A 7 -4.15 9.82 10.29
CA THR A 7 -3.78 10.33 8.97
C THR A 7 -4.20 9.33 7.89
N ASP A 8 -4.25 9.77 6.64
CA ASP A 8 -4.51 8.87 5.51
C ASP A 8 -3.44 7.78 5.35
N SER A 9 -2.25 7.98 5.93
CA SER A 9 -1.19 6.98 6.01
C SER A 9 -1.46 5.86 7.01
N GLY A 10 -2.38 6.06 7.96
CA GLY A 10 -2.78 5.06 8.94
C GLY A 10 -1.80 4.88 10.10
N ILE A 11 -2.05 3.84 10.91
CA ILE A 11 -1.26 3.47 12.07
C ILE A 11 -0.76 2.04 11.92
N TRP A 12 0.54 1.86 12.09
CA TRP A 12 1.17 0.55 12.16
C TRP A 12 1.22 0.05 13.60
N PHE A 13 0.78 -1.19 13.80
CA PHE A 13 0.89 -1.92 15.06
C PHE A 13 1.87 -3.06 14.90
N ARG A 14 2.83 -3.15 15.82
CA ARG A 14 3.61 -4.36 16.00
C ARG A 14 2.85 -5.31 16.92
N VAL A 15 2.67 -6.55 16.49
CA VAL A 15 1.81 -7.52 17.18
C VAL A 15 2.69 -8.65 17.73
N GLU A 16 3.22 -8.45 18.92
CA GLU A 16 4.11 -9.42 19.60
C GLU A 16 3.40 -10.17 20.74
N ALA A 17 2.32 -9.61 21.27
CA ALA A 17 1.60 -10.16 22.41
C ALA A 17 0.10 -9.91 22.31
N SER A 18 -0.67 -10.70 23.04
CA SER A 18 -2.13 -10.61 23.12
C SER A 18 -2.64 -9.24 23.61
N SER A 19 -1.81 -8.47 24.33
CA SER A 19 -2.11 -7.10 24.75
C SER A 19 -2.35 -6.15 23.56
N ALA A 20 -1.75 -6.42 22.39
CA ALA A 20 -1.95 -5.64 21.18
C ALA A 20 -3.40 -5.70 20.67
N ALA A 21 -4.11 -6.82 20.88
CA ALA A 21 -5.49 -7.01 20.40
C ALA A 21 -6.45 -5.93 20.91
N SER A 22 -6.32 -5.55 22.19
CA SER A 22 -7.16 -4.50 22.77
C SER A 22 -6.80 -3.11 22.21
N ALA A 23 -5.52 -2.86 21.89
CA ALA A 23 -5.09 -1.58 21.32
C ALA A 23 -5.57 -1.43 19.87
N VAL A 24 -5.35 -2.45 19.04
CA VAL A 24 -5.79 -2.49 17.64
C VAL A 24 -7.31 -2.36 17.55
N ARG A 25 -8.06 -3.14 18.35
CA ARG A 25 -9.53 -3.08 18.35
C ARG A 25 -10.05 -1.68 18.69
N ARG A 26 -9.55 -1.05 19.75
CA ARG A 26 -9.96 0.31 20.13
C ARG A 26 -9.59 1.36 19.07
N ALA A 27 -8.46 1.19 18.40
CA ALA A 27 -8.07 2.08 17.31
C ALA A 27 -9.00 1.89 16.10
N ALA A 28 -9.37 0.66 15.79
CA ALA A 28 -10.29 0.34 14.70
C ALA A 28 -11.69 0.90 14.97
N GLU A 29 -12.24 0.69 16.19
CA GLU A 29 -13.53 1.25 16.60
C GLU A 29 -13.55 2.78 16.49
N ARG A 30 -12.48 3.42 16.98
CA ARG A 30 -12.34 4.89 16.90
C ARG A 30 -12.26 5.37 15.47
N LEU A 31 -11.47 4.71 14.62
CA LEU A 31 -11.35 5.07 13.22
C LEU A 31 -12.69 4.89 12.50
N GLY A 32 -13.40 3.78 12.75
CA GLY A 32 -14.74 3.55 12.22
C GLY A 32 -15.72 4.67 12.59
N ALA A 33 -15.68 5.15 13.84
CA ALA A 33 -16.48 6.30 14.26
C ALA A 33 -16.04 7.61 13.56
N GLN A 34 -14.74 7.83 13.38
CA GLN A 34 -14.18 9.00 12.69
C GLN A 34 -14.56 9.06 11.21
N VAL A 35 -14.72 7.90 10.55
CA VAL A 35 -15.20 7.82 9.16
C VAL A 35 -16.71 7.62 9.07
N GLU A 36 -17.44 7.88 10.16
CA GLU A 36 -18.91 7.90 10.24
C GLU A 36 -19.57 6.56 9.84
N MET A 37 -18.93 5.43 10.17
CA MET A 37 -19.53 4.11 9.99
C MET A 37 -20.66 3.87 11.01
N GLY A 38 -21.70 3.14 10.60
CA GLY A 38 -22.78 2.71 11.50
C GLY A 38 -22.28 1.72 12.56
N GLU A 39 -22.93 1.72 13.74
CA GLU A 39 -22.54 0.92 14.91
C GLU A 39 -22.33 -0.57 14.60
N ALA A 40 -23.21 -1.16 13.78
CA ALA A 40 -23.09 -2.56 13.36
C ALA A 40 -21.79 -2.83 12.59
N ARG A 41 -21.41 -1.93 11.67
CA ARG A 41 -20.16 -2.07 10.89
C ARG A 41 -18.93 -1.78 11.72
N ILE A 42 -19.04 -0.93 12.75
CA ILE A 42 -17.97 -0.73 13.74
C ILE A 42 -17.77 -2.01 14.56
N ALA A 43 -18.84 -2.70 14.95
CA ALA A 43 -18.75 -3.99 15.64
C ALA A 43 -18.10 -5.08 14.76
N ASP A 44 -18.48 -5.15 13.48
CA ASP A 44 -17.82 -6.04 12.50
C ASP A 44 -16.32 -5.74 12.39
N LEU A 45 -15.95 -4.46 12.34
CA LEU A 45 -14.57 -3.99 12.32
C LEU A 45 -13.79 -4.39 13.57
N ALA A 46 -14.41 -4.31 14.75
CA ALA A 46 -13.81 -4.74 16.00
C ALA A 46 -13.53 -6.26 16.01
N ILE A 47 -14.44 -7.07 15.44
CA ILE A 47 -14.25 -8.53 15.29
C ILE A 47 -13.09 -8.83 14.35
N VAL A 48 -13.07 -8.24 13.15
CA VAL A 48 -12.00 -8.44 12.17
C VAL A 48 -10.64 -8.04 12.75
N ALA A 49 -10.56 -6.89 13.44
CA ALA A 49 -9.35 -6.43 14.11
C ALA A 49 -8.85 -7.44 15.15
N ALA A 50 -9.76 -8.00 15.96
CA ALA A 50 -9.42 -8.98 16.98
C ALA A 50 -8.92 -10.30 16.37
N GLU A 51 -9.59 -10.80 15.33
CA GLU A 51 -9.21 -12.05 14.65
C GLU A 51 -7.87 -11.92 13.90
N LEU A 52 -7.65 -10.83 13.16
CA LEU A 52 -6.36 -10.57 12.51
C LEU A 52 -5.22 -10.51 13.54
N THR A 53 -5.43 -9.79 14.66
CA THR A 53 -4.41 -9.67 15.71
C THR A 53 -4.17 -11.02 16.40
N SER A 54 -5.22 -11.78 16.68
CA SER A 54 -5.14 -13.13 17.25
C SER A 54 -4.34 -14.08 16.35
N ASN A 55 -4.58 -14.04 15.04
CA ASN A 55 -3.83 -14.84 14.07
C ASN A 55 -2.34 -14.49 14.06
N LEU A 56 -2.01 -13.19 14.08
CA LEU A 56 -0.62 -12.74 14.18
C LEU A 56 0.04 -13.27 15.47
N VAL A 57 -0.59 -13.12 16.64
CA VAL A 57 -0.02 -13.60 17.92
C VAL A 57 0.19 -15.12 17.94
N LYS A 58 -0.72 -15.89 17.33
CA LYS A 58 -0.68 -17.35 17.37
C LYS A 58 0.28 -17.97 16.36
N HIS A 59 0.51 -17.31 15.23
CA HIS A 59 1.13 -17.94 14.06
C HIS A 59 2.31 -17.16 13.46
N ALA A 60 2.45 -15.87 13.72
CA ALA A 60 3.56 -15.08 13.19
C ALA A 60 4.83 -15.28 14.03
N ASP A 61 5.98 -15.33 13.36
CA ASP A 61 7.28 -15.13 14.02
C ASP A 61 7.55 -13.63 14.25
N ASP A 62 7.21 -12.80 13.27
CA ASP A 62 7.15 -11.34 13.35
C ASP A 62 5.91 -10.90 12.56
N GLY A 63 5.05 -10.09 13.20
CA GLY A 63 3.73 -9.73 12.69
C GLY A 63 3.44 -8.26 12.88
N VAL A 64 2.94 -7.61 11.84
CA VAL A 64 2.50 -6.21 11.87
C VAL A 64 1.10 -6.08 11.28
N LEU A 65 0.38 -5.07 11.75
CA LEU A 65 -0.95 -4.72 11.27
C LEU A 65 -1.00 -3.22 10.96
N LEU A 66 -1.30 -2.88 9.71
CA LEU A 66 -1.66 -1.52 9.33
C LEU A 66 -3.17 -1.33 9.46
N LEU A 67 -3.58 -0.25 10.10
CA LEU A 67 -4.96 0.22 10.16
C LEU A 67 -5.04 1.62 9.54
N ARG A 68 -5.86 1.82 8.49
CA ARG A 68 -5.98 3.14 7.84
C ARG A 68 -7.37 3.41 7.28
N PRO A 69 -7.76 4.69 7.09
CA PRO A 69 -8.93 5.01 6.30
C PRO A 69 -8.69 4.70 4.82
N VAL A 70 -9.73 4.30 4.11
CA VAL A 70 -9.74 4.18 2.64
C VAL A 70 -10.95 4.93 2.09
N ARG A 71 -10.76 5.71 1.01
CA ARG A 71 -11.82 6.52 0.40
C ARG A 71 -12.00 6.18 -1.06
N ARG A 72 -13.24 5.94 -1.48
CA ARG A 72 -13.62 5.62 -2.87
C ARG A 72 -15.03 6.12 -3.15
N ALA A 73 -15.24 6.74 -4.31
CA ALA A 73 -16.56 7.17 -4.79
C ALA A 73 -17.38 7.98 -3.75
N GLY A 74 -16.72 8.86 -2.99
CA GLY A 74 -17.36 9.69 -1.96
C GLY A 74 -17.68 8.97 -0.65
N GLN A 75 -17.37 7.68 -0.53
CA GLN A 75 -17.47 6.92 0.72
C GLN A 75 -16.11 6.77 1.39
N ALA A 76 -16.12 6.63 2.71
CA ALA A 76 -14.97 6.26 3.51
C ALA A 76 -15.23 4.91 4.20
N GLY A 77 -14.21 4.07 4.24
CA GLY A 77 -14.20 2.81 4.97
C GLY A 77 -12.88 2.65 5.72
N VAL A 78 -12.70 1.49 6.34
CA VAL A 78 -11.49 1.15 7.08
C VAL A 78 -10.80 -0.04 6.42
N GLU A 79 -9.49 0.06 6.24
CA GLU A 79 -8.64 -1.01 5.71
C GLU A 79 -7.66 -1.50 6.79
N LEU A 80 -7.59 -2.83 6.92
CA LEU A 80 -6.61 -3.53 7.75
C LEU A 80 -5.73 -4.38 6.86
N VAL A 81 -4.41 -4.25 7.00
CA VAL A 81 -3.43 -5.10 6.31
C VAL A 81 -2.57 -5.78 7.35
N ALA A 82 -2.76 -7.10 7.51
CA ALA A 82 -1.95 -7.93 8.38
C ALA A 82 -0.83 -8.58 7.56
N ILE A 83 0.40 -8.49 8.05
CA ILE A 83 1.60 -8.98 7.39
C ILE A 83 2.41 -9.77 8.41
N ASP A 84 2.69 -11.04 8.12
CA ASP A 84 3.55 -11.89 8.93
C ASP A 84 4.60 -12.65 8.12
N SER A 85 5.64 -13.07 8.84
CA SER A 85 6.75 -13.92 8.39
C SER A 85 6.73 -15.32 9.00
N GLY A 86 5.57 -15.79 9.46
CA GLY A 86 5.42 -17.12 10.06
C GLY A 86 5.49 -18.28 9.05
N PRO A 87 4.96 -19.47 9.40
CA PRO A 87 5.10 -20.66 8.57
C PRO A 87 4.32 -20.58 7.24
N GLY A 88 3.37 -19.65 7.11
CA GLY A 88 2.49 -19.53 5.95
C GLY A 88 1.55 -20.73 5.77
N MET A 89 0.77 -20.71 4.70
CA MET A 89 -0.27 -21.68 4.37
C MET A 89 -0.19 -22.04 2.89
N ALA A 90 -0.43 -23.32 2.56
CA ALA A 90 -0.47 -23.78 1.18
C ALA A 90 -1.77 -23.38 0.46
N ASP A 91 -2.89 -23.33 1.19
CA ASP A 91 -4.18 -22.93 0.64
C ASP A 91 -4.96 -22.07 1.65
N LEU A 92 -5.16 -20.80 1.28
CA LEU A 92 -5.97 -19.86 2.04
C LEU A 92 -7.48 -20.15 1.93
N THR A 93 -7.94 -20.73 0.82
CA THR A 93 -9.35 -21.00 0.57
C THR A 93 -9.88 -22.16 1.39
N VAL A 94 -9.14 -23.28 1.45
CA VAL A 94 -9.46 -24.43 2.33
C VAL A 94 -9.50 -24.01 3.80
N SER A 95 -8.59 -23.13 4.21
CA SER A 95 -8.53 -22.58 5.57
C SER A 95 -9.75 -21.71 5.92
N SER A 96 -10.48 -21.19 4.94
CA SER A 96 -11.68 -20.36 5.14
C SER A 96 -13.00 -21.12 5.11
N GLN A 97 -13.05 -22.32 4.52
CA GLN A 97 -14.28 -23.09 4.31
C GLN A 97 -14.51 -24.18 5.38
N ASP A 98 -13.47 -24.90 5.80
CA ASP A 98 -13.69 -26.21 6.44
C ASP A 98 -13.62 -26.27 7.97
N GLY A 99 -13.24 -25.20 8.67
CA GLY A 99 -13.08 -25.29 10.14
C GLY A 99 -12.05 -26.35 10.61
N HIS A 100 -11.41 -27.07 9.69
CA HIS A 100 -10.45 -28.14 9.93
C HIS A 100 -9.05 -27.55 9.91
N SER A 101 -8.45 -27.45 11.10
CA SER A 101 -7.05 -27.11 11.28
C SER A 101 -6.32 -28.33 11.84
N THR A 102 -5.12 -28.63 11.32
CA THR A 102 -4.18 -29.59 11.93
C THR A 102 -3.58 -29.10 13.26
N THR A 103 -3.92 -27.89 13.70
CA THR A 103 -3.63 -27.34 15.02
C THR A 103 -4.78 -26.39 15.39
N GLY A 104 -5.65 -26.82 16.32
CA GLY A 104 -6.99 -26.25 16.59
C GLY A 104 -7.15 -24.73 16.51
N THR A 105 -8.30 -24.29 15.95
CA THR A 105 -8.94 -22.95 15.92
C THR A 105 -8.75 -22.03 14.71
N LEU A 106 -7.87 -22.34 13.75
CA LEU A 106 -7.57 -21.45 12.61
C LEU A 106 -8.73 -21.23 11.62
N GLY A 107 -9.58 -22.23 11.36
CA GLY A 107 -10.64 -22.11 10.34
C GLY A 107 -11.83 -21.24 10.74
N ILE A 108 -12.02 -20.98 12.04
CA ILE A 108 -13.13 -20.16 12.53
C ILE A 108 -12.80 -18.67 12.39
N GLY A 109 -11.55 -18.28 12.69
CA GLY A 109 -11.11 -16.88 12.67
C GLY A 109 -11.07 -16.30 11.25
N LEU A 110 -10.51 -17.04 10.28
CA LEU A 110 -10.51 -16.58 8.88
C LEU A 110 -11.93 -16.55 8.30
N GLY A 111 -12.75 -17.55 8.62
CA GLY A 111 -14.16 -17.56 8.22
C GLY A 111 -14.95 -16.39 8.81
N ALA A 112 -14.66 -15.96 10.04
CA ALA A 112 -15.23 -14.73 10.61
C ALA A 112 -14.82 -13.53 9.77
N ILE A 113 -13.51 -13.31 9.58
CA ILE A 113 -12.98 -12.20 8.78
C ILE A 113 -13.71 -12.06 7.43
N VAL A 114 -13.83 -13.16 6.69
CA VAL A 114 -14.49 -13.17 5.37
C VAL A 114 -15.98 -12.82 5.47
N ARG A 115 -16.70 -13.29 6.49
CA ARG A 115 -18.14 -13.00 6.68
C ARG A 115 -18.41 -11.55 7.02
N GLN A 116 -17.53 -10.89 7.76
CA GLN A 116 -17.70 -9.48 8.18
C GLN A 116 -17.17 -8.48 7.14
N ALA A 117 -16.17 -8.90 6.35
CA ALA A 117 -15.51 -8.06 5.37
C ALA A 117 -16.47 -7.58 4.28
N SER A 118 -16.34 -6.30 3.91
CA SER A 118 -16.90 -5.80 2.65
C SER A 118 -16.02 -6.22 1.46
N TRP A 119 -14.71 -6.34 1.67
CA TRP A 119 -13.75 -6.85 0.70
C TRP A 119 -12.59 -7.54 1.43
N PHE A 120 -12.10 -8.64 0.87
CA PHE A 120 -11.00 -9.43 1.41
C PHE A 120 -10.12 -9.94 0.27
N ASP A 121 -8.81 -9.93 0.48
CA ASP A 121 -7.84 -10.64 -0.34
C ASP A 121 -6.67 -11.09 0.55
N GLY A 122 -5.92 -12.08 0.08
CA GLY A 122 -4.84 -12.65 0.84
C GLY A 122 -3.86 -13.43 0.00
N TYR A 123 -2.62 -13.49 0.48
CA TYR A 123 -1.56 -14.28 -0.11
C TYR A 123 -0.73 -14.92 0.99
N SER A 124 -0.49 -16.23 0.85
CA SER A 124 0.33 -16.98 1.78
C SER A 124 1.21 -17.94 1.01
N LEU A 125 2.42 -18.15 1.51
CA LEU A 125 3.36 -19.13 0.97
C LEU A 125 3.99 -19.91 2.12
N PRO A 126 4.03 -21.25 2.04
CA PRO A 126 4.74 -22.07 3.02
C PRO A 126 6.20 -21.61 3.19
N GLY A 127 6.61 -21.41 4.44
CA GLY A 127 7.94 -20.94 4.83
C GLY A 127 8.20 -19.44 4.59
N ARG A 128 7.21 -18.65 4.18
CA ARG A 128 7.35 -17.21 3.93
C ARG A 128 6.35 -16.33 4.69
N GLY A 129 5.32 -16.93 5.30
CA GLY A 129 4.29 -16.21 6.05
C GLY A 129 3.10 -15.75 5.20
N THR A 130 2.21 -14.98 5.82
CA THR A 130 0.94 -14.57 5.22
C THR A 130 0.79 -13.04 5.15
N VAL A 131 0.07 -12.60 4.13
CA VAL A 131 -0.41 -11.23 3.97
C VAL A 131 -1.92 -11.29 3.76
N LEU A 132 -2.68 -10.59 4.60
CA LEU A 132 -4.14 -10.45 4.48
C LEU A 132 -4.50 -8.96 4.39
N ALA A 133 -5.42 -8.61 3.51
CA ALA A 133 -5.99 -7.28 3.42
C ALA A 133 -7.51 -7.35 3.51
N VAL A 134 -8.08 -6.54 4.38
CA VAL A 134 -9.52 -6.52 4.67
C VAL A 134 -10.02 -5.09 4.64
N GLN A 135 -11.14 -4.86 3.96
CA GLN A 135 -11.83 -3.58 4.00
C GLN A 135 -13.25 -3.75 4.55
N ILE A 136 -13.67 -2.77 5.34
CA ILE A 136 -15.01 -2.68 5.89
C ILE A 136 -15.56 -1.31 5.55
N TRP A 137 -16.65 -1.31 4.80
CA TRP A 137 -17.35 -0.12 4.34
C TRP A 137 -18.68 0.05 5.11
N PRO A 138 -19.19 1.28 5.27
CA PRO A 138 -20.48 1.55 5.88
C PRO A 138 -21.66 0.99 5.07
N ALA A 139 -21.48 0.83 3.76
CA ALA A 139 -22.47 0.29 2.82
C ALA A 139 -21.81 -0.73 1.87
N GLU A 140 -22.36 -0.88 0.66
CA GLU A 140 -21.80 -1.76 -0.36
C GLU A 140 -20.33 -1.41 -0.65
N ALA A 141 -19.50 -2.44 -0.81
CA ALA A 141 -18.08 -2.27 -1.02
C ALA A 141 -17.81 -1.50 -2.33
N ALA A 142 -16.98 -0.46 -2.26
CA ALA A 142 -16.48 0.16 -3.46
C ALA A 142 -15.64 -0.84 -4.26
N ARG A 143 -15.74 -0.80 -5.59
CA ARG A 143 -15.01 -1.70 -6.50
C ARG A 143 -13.51 -1.77 -6.15
N PRO A 144 -12.86 -2.94 -6.32
CA PRO A 144 -11.44 -3.09 -6.07
C PRO A 144 -10.63 -2.06 -6.88
N SER A 145 -9.67 -1.42 -6.22
CA SER A 145 -8.83 -0.40 -6.87
C SER A 145 -7.91 -1.02 -7.91
N TRP A 146 -7.64 -0.27 -8.98
CA TRP A 146 -6.63 -0.59 -9.99
C TRP A 146 -5.20 -0.37 -9.47
N ALA A 147 -5.03 0.32 -8.34
CA ALA A 147 -3.77 0.52 -7.66
C ALA A 147 -3.87 0.28 -6.14
N GLY A 148 -2.78 -0.15 -5.53
CA GLY A 148 -2.66 -0.40 -4.10
C GLY A 148 -1.24 -0.12 -3.64
N ALA A 149 -1.09 0.47 -2.47
CA ALA A 149 0.20 0.91 -1.98
C ALA A 149 0.24 0.98 -0.46
N LEU A 150 1.45 0.92 0.08
CA LEU A 150 1.75 0.96 1.52
C LEU A 150 3.03 1.76 1.71
N ALA A 151 3.11 2.51 2.81
CA ALA A 151 4.34 3.14 3.29
C ALA A 151 4.51 2.74 4.76
N ARG A 152 5.68 2.22 5.10
CA ARG A 152 6.07 1.81 6.45
C ARG A 152 7.15 2.75 6.95
N PRO A 153 6.99 3.35 8.14
CA PRO A 153 8.02 4.18 8.71
C PRO A 153 9.26 3.36 9.09
N LEU A 154 10.41 4.02 9.12
CA LEU A 154 11.65 3.56 9.73
C LEU A 154 11.36 3.03 11.14
N THR A 155 12.04 1.95 11.54
CA THR A 155 11.87 1.39 12.89
C THR A 155 12.15 2.44 13.97
N GLY A 156 11.15 2.71 14.80
CA GLY A 156 11.22 3.71 15.87
C GLY A 156 10.57 5.05 15.53
N GLU A 157 10.25 5.30 14.25
CA GLU A 157 9.49 6.45 13.80
C GLU A 157 7.99 6.12 13.72
N THR A 158 7.15 7.14 13.90
CA THR A 158 5.69 7.05 13.72
C THR A 158 5.23 7.65 12.40
N ILE A 159 6.10 8.43 11.73
CA ILE A 159 5.83 9.12 10.47
C ILE A 159 6.87 8.65 9.46
N SER A 160 6.38 8.16 8.32
CA SER A 160 7.21 7.75 7.19
C SER A 160 7.66 8.97 6.39
N GLY A 161 8.95 9.02 6.05
CA GLY A 161 9.50 9.91 5.03
C GLY A 161 8.99 9.59 3.62
N ASP A 162 8.58 8.34 3.39
CA ASP A 162 8.00 7.91 2.12
C ASP A 162 6.48 8.04 2.07
N GLY A 163 5.94 8.17 0.86
CA GLY A 163 4.51 8.19 0.63
C GLY A 163 4.13 7.97 -0.83
N TYR A 164 2.82 7.86 -1.05
CA TYR A 164 2.25 7.61 -2.36
C TYR A 164 0.91 8.33 -2.54
N ALA A 165 0.53 8.54 -3.79
CA ALA A 165 -0.82 9.00 -4.13
C ALA A 165 -1.32 8.35 -5.42
N VAL A 166 -2.64 8.27 -5.54
CA VAL A 166 -3.35 7.78 -6.72
C VAL A 166 -4.42 8.80 -7.04
N ARG A 167 -4.58 9.17 -8.31
CA ARG A 167 -5.67 10.04 -8.76
C ARG A 167 -6.22 9.60 -10.10
N VAL A 168 -7.50 9.88 -10.30
CA VAL A 168 -8.14 9.83 -11.62
C VAL A 168 -8.63 11.25 -11.91
N VAL A 169 -8.09 11.87 -12.94
CA VAL A 169 -8.38 13.27 -13.30
C VAL A 169 -8.58 13.38 -14.80
N ASP A 170 -9.75 13.85 -15.24
CA ASP A 170 -10.16 13.87 -16.66
C ASP A 170 -9.92 12.53 -17.38
N GLY A 171 -10.23 11.43 -16.70
CA GLY A 171 -10.02 10.07 -17.21
C GLY A 171 -8.56 9.58 -17.17
N ARG A 172 -7.59 10.44 -16.84
CA ARG A 172 -6.18 10.06 -16.68
C ARG A 172 -5.96 9.36 -15.35
N HIS A 173 -5.37 8.18 -15.40
CA HIS A 173 -5.08 7.36 -14.22
C HIS A 173 -3.61 7.54 -13.85
N GLN A 174 -3.35 8.27 -12.77
CA GLN A 174 -2.00 8.66 -12.39
C GLN A 174 -1.65 8.19 -10.98
N VAL A 175 -0.41 7.80 -10.80
CA VAL A 175 0.17 7.37 -9.52
C VAL A 175 1.45 8.16 -9.22
N LEU A 176 1.74 8.34 -7.94
CA LEU A 176 2.94 8.97 -7.42
C LEU A 176 3.54 8.09 -6.32
N VAL A 177 4.87 7.98 -6.31
CA VAL A 177 5.66 7.61 -5.13
C VAL A 177 6.65 8.72 -4.84
N SER A 178 6.82 9.05 -3.57
CA SER A 178 7.70 10.11 -3.06
C SER A 178 8.50 9.59 -1.87
N ASP A 179 9.77 9.97 -1.80
CA ASP A 179 10.73 9.72 -0.73
C ASP A 179 11.30 11.07 -0.30
N GLY A 180 10.84 11.57 0.84
CA GLY A 180 11.23 12.86 1.39
C GLY A 180 12.62 12.80 2.01
N LEU A 181 13.45 13.82 1.81
CA LEU A 181 14.85 13.77 2.24
C LEU A 181 15.01 13.57 3.76
N GLY A 182 15.58 12.42 4.13
CA GLY A 182 15.84 12.00 5.51
C GLY A 182 14.80 11.00 6.00
N HIS A 183 14.54 10.99 7.31
CA HIS A 183 13.46 10.19 7.91
C HIS A 183 12.68 11.01 8.94
N GLY A 184 11.56 10.47 9.39
CA GLY A 184 10.74 11.06 10.44
C GLY A 184 9.96 12.31 9.99
N PRO A 185 9.53 13.18 10.93
CA PRO A 185 8.51 14.20 10.66
C PRO A 185 8.87 15.21 9.56
N LEU A 186 10.15 15.58 9.39
CA LEU A 186 10.56 16.55 8.38
C LEU A 186 10.60 15.95 6.96
N ALA A 187 10.98 14.69 6.84
CA ALA A 187 10.89 13.95 5.58
C ALA A 187 9.40 13.72 5.23
N GLY A 188 8.61 13.30 6.21
CA GLY A 188 7.16 13.14 6.07
C GLY A 188 6.48 14.43 5.60
N ALA A 189 6.83 15.59 6.16
CA ALA A 189 6.28 16.87 5.71
C ALA A 189 6.64 17.21 4.26
N ALA A 190 7.84 16.84 3.78
CA ALA A 190 8.22 17.04 2.38
C ALA A 190 7.39 16.14 1.45
N THR A 191 7.19 14.89 1.84
CA THR A 191 6.32 13.95 1.13
C THR A 191 4.87 14.39 1.14
N ASP A 192 4.32 14.82 2.29
CA ASP A 192 2.95 15.33 2.37
C ASP A 192 2.71 16.52 1.43
N ALA A 193 3.69 17.43 1.33
CA ALA A 193 3.65 18.52 0.36
C ALA A 193 3.65 18.01 -1.10
N ALA A 194 4.42 16.95 -1.41
CA ALA A 194 4.39 16.30 -2.71
C ALA A 194 3.03 15.68 -3.02
N LEU A 195 2.45 14.96 -2.06
CA LEU A 195 1.15 14.31 -2.21
C LEU A 195 0.02 15.33 -2.39
N ALA A 196 0.04 16.42 -1.62
CA ALA A 196 -0.90 17.53 -1.77
C ALA A 196 -0.75 18.20 -3.15
N ALA A 197 0.47 18.59 -3.53
CA ALA A 197 0.74 19.17 -4.84
C ALA A 197 0.35 18.24 -6.00
N PHE A 198 0.47 16.92 -5.83
CA PHE A 198 0.03 15.96 -6.81
C PHE A 198 -1.48 15.85 -6.93
N ARG A 199 -2.23 15.98 -5.83
CA ARG A 199 -3.71 16.03 -5.91
C ARG A 199 -4.16 17.31 -6.64
N ASP A 200 -3.47 18.43 -6.40
CA ASP A 200 -3.80 19.74 -6.97
C ASP A 200 -3.13 20.02 -8.33
N ALA A 201 -2.24 19.14 -8.80
CA ALA A 201 -1.48 19.37 -10.02
C ALA A 201 -2.43 19.49 -11.22
N PRO A 202 -2.15 20.42 -12.17
CA PRO A 202 -2.99 20.56 -13.34
C PRO A 202 -3.04 19.28 -14.17
N VAL A 203 -4.12 19.13 -14.94
CA VAL A 203 -4.30 17.99 -15.84
C VAL A 203 -3.24 18.04 -16.93
N GLY A 204 -2.46 16.97 -17.05
CA GLY A 204 -1.35 16.92 -17.99
C GLY A 204 -0.50 15.68 -17.80
N PRO A 205 0.48 15.47 -18.69
CA PRO A 205 1.34 14.29 -18.70
C PRO A 205 2.31 14.27 -17.51
N PRO A 206 2.86 13.10 -17.12
CA PRO A 206 3.77 12.94 -15.99
C PRO A 206 4.88 14.00 -15.88
N ALA A 207 5.56 14.36 -16.97
CA ALA A 207 6.62 15.38 -16.90
C ALA A 207 6.10 16.77 -16.46
N MET A 208 4.90 17.15 -16.89
CA MET A 208 4.28 18.40 -16.46
C MET A 208 3.90 18.35 -14.99
N VAL A 209 3.38 17.21 -14.53
CA VAL A 209 3.04 16.97 -13.13
C VAL A 209 4.29 17.05 -12.25
N VAL A 210 5.36 16.33 -12.59
CA VAL A 210 6.65 16.41 -11.89
C VAL A 210 7.18 17.85 -11.83
N GLY A 211 7.05 18.61 -12.92
CA GLY A 211 7.40 20.03 -12.95
C GLY A 211 6.57 20.89 -11.99
N HIS A 212 5.28 20.60 -11.83
CA HIS A 212 4.42 21.23 -10.82
C HIS A 212 4.88 20.88 -9.41
N LEU A 213 5.06 19.60 -9.10
CA LEU A 213 5.51 19.12 -7.79
C LEU A 213 6.84 19.78 -7.39
N HIS A 214 7.82 19.80 -8.30
CA HIS A 214 9.11 20.45 -8.05
C HIS A 214 8.97 21.91 -7.62
N ARG A 215 8.09 22.70 -8.26
CA ARG A 215 7.88 24.11 -7.88
C ARG A 215 7.16 24.24 -6.54
N SER A 216 6.12 23.43 -6.34
CA SER A 216 5.28 23.45 -5.13
C SER A 216 6.07 23.03 -3.88
N MET A 217 7.08 22.18 -4.02
CA MET A 217 7.91 21.67 -2.93
C MET A 217 9.13 22.54 -2.59
N SER A 218 9.29 23.72 -3.20
CA SER A 218 10.49 24.55 -3.04
C SER A 218 10.78 25.05 -1.62
N HIS A 219 9.79 24.94 -0.72
CA HIS A 219 9.88 25.34 0.69
C HIS A 219 10.13 24.16 1.64
N THR A 220 10.29 22.93 1.13
CA THR A 220 10.48 21.72 1.95
C THR A 220 11.94 21.26 1.90
N ARG A 221 12.25 20.12 2.53
CA ARG A 221 13.54 19.42 2.36
C ARG A 221 13.74 18.82 0.97
N GLY A 222 12.69 18.82 0.15
CA GLY A 222 12.65 18.15 -1.14
C GLY A 222 12.40 16.64 -1.01
N ALA A 223 12.21 16.01 -2.16
CA ALA A 223 11.98 14.58 -2.26
C ALA A 223 12.53 14.02 -3.56
N ALA A 224 12.91 12.75 -3.57
CA ALA A 224 12.88 11.97 -4.79
C ALA A 224 11.43 11.56 -5.06
N LEU A 225 11.01 11.56 -6.33
CA LEU A 225 9.65 11.23 -6.69
C LEU A 225 9.54 10.70 -8.11
N ALA A 226 8.48 9.95 -8.38
CA ALA A 226 8.14 9.55 -9.73
C ALA A 226 6.63 9.52 -9.95
N VAL A 227 6.22 9.89 -11.17
CA VAL A 227 4.83 9.88 -11.61
C VAL A 227 4.69 8.91 -12.77
N GLY A 228 3.70 8.01 -12.66
CA GLY A 228 3.28 7.12 -13.74
C GLY A 228 1.85 7.45 -14.17
N GLU A 229 1.60 7.46 -15.48
CA GLU A 229 0.27 7.57 -16.05
C GLU A 229 -0.04 6.33 -16.91
N LEU A 230 -1.07 5.60 -16.50
CA LEU A 230 -1.47 4.35 -17.14
C LEU A 230 -2.52 4.63 -18.22
N MET A 231 -2.27 4.18 -19.45
CA MET A 231 -3.24 4.16 -20.54
C MET A 231 -3.39 2.75 -21.11
N PRO A 232 -4.07 1.83 -20.39
CA PRO A 232 -4.16 0.43 -20.79
C PRO A 232 -4.85 0.19 -22.14
N GLU A 233 -5.85 1.01 -22.49
CA GLU A 233 -6.52 0.94 -23.78
C GLU A 233 -5.57 1.24 -24.95
N ALA A 234 -4.59 2.11 -24.73
CA ALA A 234 -3.52 2.39 -25.68
C ALA A 234 -2.32 1.43 -25.53
N GLY A 235 -2.29 0.60 -24.49
CA GLY A 235 -1.19 -0.29 -24.17
C GLY A 235 0.11 0.44 -23.78
N VAL A 236 0.01 1.64 -23.19
CA VAL A 236 1.16 2.51 -22.88
C VAL A 236 1.14 2.97 -21.42
N LEU A 237 2.33 3.02 -20.83
CA LEU A 237 2.62 3.71 -19.58
C LEU A 237 3.53 4.91 -19.88
N HIS A 238 3.10 6.12 -19.53
CA HIS A 238 3.97 7.29 -19.49
C HIS A 238 4.60 7.39 -18.10
N TYR A 239 5.89 7.70 -18.02
CA TYR A 239 6.62 7.76 -16.76
C TYR A 239 7.63 8.90 -16.73
N ALA A 240 7.65 9.63 -15.62
CA ALA A 240 8.66 10.64 -15.32
C ALA A 240 9.14 10.47 -13.87
N GLY A 241 10.43 10.12 -13.72
CA GLY A 241 11.08 9.93 -12.42
C GLY A 241 12.19 10.95 -12.18
N LEU A 242 12.30 11.42 -10.94
CA LEU A 242 13.33 12.32 -10.45
C LEU A 242 13.90 11.81 -9.12
N GLY A 243 15.15 11.39 -9.12
CA GLY A 243 15.84 10.82 -7.96
C GLY A 243 15.93 9.28 -8.02
N ASN A 244 15.87 8.66 -6.86
CA ASN A 244 16.11 7.23 -6.60
C ASN A 244 14.83 6.37 -6.53
N ILE A 245 13.64 6.92 -6.83
CA ILE A 245 12.42 6.09 -6.93
C ILE A 245 12.59 5.08 -8.06
N SER A 246 12.48 3.80 -7.69
CA SER A 246 12.51 2.69 -8.62
C SER A 246 11.14 2.52 -9.27
N GLY A 247 11.13 2.33 -10.58
CA GLY A 247 9.94 1.98 -11.36
C GLY A 247 10.23 0.75 -12.20
N VAL A 248 9.29 -0.20 -12.22
CA VAL A 248 9.40 -1.44 -12.99
C VAL A 248 8.04 -1.78 -13.58
N VAL A 249 8.00 -2.09 -14.88
CA VAL A 249 6.86 -2.80 -15.47
C VAL A 249 7.12 -4.30 -15.39
N VAL A 250 6.19 -5.01 -14.76
CA VAL A 250 6.08 -6.47 -14.78
C VAL A 250 5.07 -6.82 -15.86
N GLU A 251 5.55 -7.38 -16.97
CA GLU A 251 4.73 -7.84 -18.08
C GLU A 251 3.88 -9.07 -17.67
N GLY A 252 2.86 -9.41 -18.46
CA GLY A 252 1.93 -10.51 -18.12
C GLY A 252 2.60 -11.89 -18.01
N ASP A 253 3.75 -12.08 -18.66
CA ASP A 253 4.59 -13.28 -18.59
C ASP A 253 5.60 -13.26 -17.40
N GLY A 254 5.58 -12.21 -16.59
CA GLY A 254 6.47 -12.01 -15.45
C GLY A 254 7.81 -11.34 -15.80
N ARG A 255 8.08 -11.01 -17.07
CA ARG A 255 9.29 -10.27 -17.46
C ARG A 255 9.29 -8.87 -16.85
N ARG A 256 10.45 -8.44 -16.37
CA ARG A 256 10.64 -7.15 -15.71
C ARG A 256 11.34 -6.17 -16.66
N ARG A 257 10.83 -4.95 -16.73
CA ARG A 257 11.43 -3.82 -17.46
C ARG A 257 11.59 -2.65 -16.51
N GLY A 258 12.84 -2.27 -16.22
CA GLY A 258 13.14 -1.09 -15.42
C GLY A 258 12.76 0.21 -16.14
N LEU A 259 12.28 1.17 -15.38
CA LEU A 259 11.91 2.51 -15.85
C LEU A 259 13.01 3.51 -15.49
N VAL A 260 13.21 4.49 -16.37
CA VAL A 260 14.26 5.50 -16.22
C VAL A 260 13.81 6.63 -15.30
N SER A 261 14.55 6.81 -14.20
CA SER A 261 14.49 8.01 -13.35
C SER A 261 15.75 8.86 -13.57
N LEU A 262 15.60 10.18 -13.71
CA LEU A 262 16.72 11.11 -13.86
C LEU A 262 17.24 11.56 -12.50
N PRO A 263 18.54 11.87 -12.35
CA PRO A 263 19.07 12.37 -11.09
C PRO A 263 18.50 13.75 -10.74
N GLY A 264 18.20 13.98 -9.47
CA GLY A 264 17.79 15.27 -8.92
C GLY A 264 16.83 15.12 -7.75
N ILE A 265 16.49 16.26 -7.13
CA ILE A 265 15.62 16.35 -5.96
C ILE A 265 14.51 17.36 -6.25
N ALA A 266 13.25 16.96 -6.15
CA ALA A 266 12.13 17.88 -6.26
C ALA A 266 12.18 18.95 -5.16
N GLY A 267 11.78 20.19 -5.46
CA GLY A 267 11.93 21.33 -4.54
C GLY A 267 13.33 21.95 -4.53
N HIS A 268 14.34 21.32 -5.11
CA HIS A 268 15.73 21.81 -5.12
C HIS A 268 16.32 21.91 -6.52
N GLN A 269 17.20 22.89 -6.73
CA GLN A 269 17.90 23.13 -8.00
C GLN A 269 16.94 23.28 -9.20
N ARG A 270 17.43 23.22 -10.44
CA ARG A 270 16.58 23.15 -11.65
C ARG A 270 16.82 21.81 -12.34
N PRO A 271 16.07 20.77 -11.98
CA PRO A 271 16.28 19.44 -12.54
C PRO A 271 15.88 19.38 -14.02
N THR A 272 16.53 18.49 -14.76
CA THR A 272 16.00 18.07 -16.07
C THR A 272 14.88 17.10 -15.83
N ILE A 273 13.70 17.38 -16.38
CA ILE A 273 12.52 16.51 -16.29
C ILE A 273 12.25 15.96 -17.69
N ARG A 274 12.13 14.64 -17.79
CA ARG A 274 11.81 13.94 -19.03
C ARG A 274 10.76 12.88 -18.78
N GLU A 275 9.98 12.64 -19.82
CA GLU A 275 9.00 11.58 -19.90
C GLU A 275 9.52 10.46 -20.80
N TYR A 276 9.14 9.24 -20.47
CA TYR A 276 9.44 8.05 -21.25
C TYR A 276 8.19 7.17 -21.35
N ASP A 277 8.05 6.52 -22.49
CA ASP A 277 6.93 5.64 -22.80
C ASP A 277 7.36 4.18 -22.72
N TYR A 278 6.51 3.36 -22.12
CA TYR A 278 6.75 1.93 -21.96
C TYR A 278 5.52 1.12 -22.39
N PRO A 279 5.73 -0.07 -22.99
CA PRO A 279 4.64 -1.01 -23.23
C PRO A 279 3.93 -1.39 -21.92
N PHE A 280 2.60 -1.30 -21.92
CA PHE A 280 1.75 -1.57 -20.78
C PHE A 280 0.47 -2.28 -21.22
N GLY A 281 0.65 -3.48 -21.76
CA GLY A 281 -0.44 -4.29 -22.31
C GLY A 281 -1.25 -5.05 -21.24
N PRO A 282 -2.22 -5.87 -21.69
CA PRO A 282 -3.08 -6.65 -20.80
C PRO A 282 -2.29 -7.49 -19.80
N GLY A 283 -2.72 -7.45 -18.54
CA GLY A 283 -2.06 -8.16 -17.45
C GLY A 283 -0.73 -7.57 -16.98
N ALA A 284 -0.25 -6.46 -17.56
CA ALA A 284 0.93 -5.75 -17.06
C ALA A 284 0.65 -5.07 -15.72
N ARG A 285 1.71 -4.91 -14.92
CA ARG A 285 1.68 -4.22 -13.62
C ARG A 285 2.84 -3.25 -13.53
N LEU A 286 2.57 -2.04 -13.06
CA LEU A 286 3.58 -1.08 -12.65
C LEU A 286 3.86 -1.32 -11.17
N VAL A 287 5.14 -1.49 -10.82
CA VAL A 287 5.62 -1.50 -9.44
C VAL A 287 6.56 -0.31 -9.27
N MET A 288 6.27 0.54 -8.29
CA MET A 288 7.12 1.66 -7.91
C MET A 288 7.46 1.55 -6.44
N HIS A 289 8.70 1.84 -6.06
CA HIS A 289 9.10 1.79 -4.66
C HIS A 289 10.25 2.76 -4.34
N SER A 290 10.34 3.17 -3.08
CA SER A 290 11.50 3.90 -2.54
C SER A 290 12.72 2.98 -2.40
N ASP A 291 13.88 3.54 -2.07
CA ASP A 291 15.12 2.78 -1.88
C ASP A 291 15.15 1.95 -0.58
N GLY A 292 14.21 2.20 0.34
CA GLY A 292 13.87 1.32 1.44
C GLY A 292 13.36 -0.07 1.04
N VAL A 293 13.16 -0.32 -0.26
CA VAL A 293 12.78 -1.63 -0.80
C VAL A 293 13.85 -2.12 -1.76
N VAL A 294 14.40 -3.30 -1.49
CA VAL A 294 15.48 -3.89 -2.29
C VAL A 294 14.94 -4.37 -3.63
N ASP A 295 15.50 -3.83 -4.72
CA ASP A 295 15.11 -4.18 -6.08
C ASP A 295 15.72 -5.51 -6.58
N ARG A 296 15.39 -6.63 -5.92
CA ARG A 296 15.91 -7.97 -6.27
C ARG A 296 14.87 -9.07 -6.33
N TRP A 297 13.61 -8.76 -6.06
CA TRP A 297 12.50 -9.70 -6.10
C TRP A 297 12.18 -10.16 -7.53
N ARG A 298 11.69 -11.39 -7.69
CA ARG A 298 11.23 -11.92 -8.98
C ARG A 298 9.85 -12.51 -8.82
N MET A 299 8.97 -12.32 -9.81
CA MET A 299 7.62 -12.89 -9.77
C MET A 299 7.61 -14.41 -9.66
N THR A 300 8.65 -15.08 -10.15
CA THR A 300 8.84 -16.53 -10.02
C THR A 300 8.99 -17.00 -8.58
N ASP A 301 9.43 -16.11 -7.68
CA ASP A 301 9.55 -16.41 -6.25
C ASP A 301 8.18 -16.36 -5.54
N TYR A 302 7.15 -15.86 -6.24
CA TYR A 302 5.80 -15.62 -5.75
C TYR A 302 4.73 -16.22 -6.67
N PRO A 303 4.60 -17.55 -6.75
CA PRO A 303 3.56 -18.22 -7.54
C PRO A 303 2.16 -17.69 -7.19
N GLY A 304 1.37 -17.32 -8.20
CA GLY A 304 -0.01 -16.84 -8.02
C GLY A 304 -0.16 -15.41 -7.47
N LEU A 305 0.94 -14.71 -7.11
CA LEU A 305 0.85 -13.34 -6.60
C LEU A 305 0.31 -12.35 -7.65
N ALA A 306 0.58 -12.60 -8.93
CA ALA A 306 0.08 -11.79 -10.04
C ALA A 306 -1.46 -11.74 -10.08
N GLU A 307 -2.14 -12.79 -9.65
CA GLU A 307 -3.61 -12.89 -9.66
C GLU A 307 -4.25 -12.14 -8.51
N ARG A 308 -3.46 -11.73 -7.51
CA ARG A 308 -3.93 -10.99 -6.34
C ARG A 308 -4.07 -9.51 -6.64
N SER A 309 -4.77 -8.83 -5.73
CA SER A 309 -4.94 -7.38 -5.81
C SER A 309 -3.58 -6.64 -5.75
N PRO A 310 -3.50 -5.44 -6.34
CA PRO A 310 -2.30 -4.60 -6.25
C PRO A 310 -1.84 -4.37 -4.80
N LEU A 311 -2.78 -4.25 -3.86
CA LEU A 311 -2.46 -4.06 -2.44
C LEU A 311 -1.74 -5.29 -1.84
N ILE A 312 -2.22 -6.50 -2.13
CA ILE A 312 -1.58 -7.73 -1.67
C ILE A 312 -0.19 -7.89 -2.27
N MET A 313 -0.02 -7.55 -3.55
CA MET A 313 1.31 -7.52 -4.18
C MET A 313 2.23 -6.50 -3.48
N ALA A 314 1.77 -5.26 -3.27
CA ALA A 314 2.55 -4.23 -2.59
C ALA A 314 2.97 -4.66 -1.17
N ALA A 315 2.04 -5.22 -0.40
CA ALA A 315 2.27 -5.71 0.95
C ALA A 315 3.28 -6.87 1.00
N THR A 316 3.17 -7.81 0.06
CA THR A 316 4.07 -8.96 -0.05
C THR A 316 5.49 -8.51 -0.38
N LEU A 317 5.64 -7.58 -1.33
CA LEU A 317 6.94 -7.01 -1.68
C LEU A 317 7.54 -6.19 -0.53
N LEU A 318 6.71 -5.41 0.17
CA LEU A 318 7.16 -4.64 1.34
C LEU A 318 7.65 -5.56 2.48
N ARG A 319 6.97 -6.70 2.71
CA ARG A 319 7.40 -7.70 3.69
C ARG A 319 8.76 -8.31 3.35
N ASP A 320 8.92 -8.78 2.12
CA ASP A 320 10.06 -9.60 1.72
C ASP A 320 11.28 -8.77 1.30
N ALA A 321 11.06 -7.58 0.73
CA ALA A 321 12.12 -6.74 0.18
C ALA A 321 12.28 -5.40 0.92
N GLY A 322 11.36 -5.01 1.80
CA GLY A 322 11.46 -3.76 2.55
C GLY A 322 12.42 -3.84 3.74
N VAL A 323 13.44 -2.99 3.77
CA VAL A 323 14.42 -2.94 4.88
C VAL A 323 13.86 -2.23 6.10
N ARG A 324 14.17 -2.72 7.31
CA ARG A 324 13.69 -2.11 8.58
C ARG A 324 14.47 -0.87 9.02
N ARG A 325 15.61 -0.61 8.39
CA ARG A 325 16.54 0.49 8.69
C ARG A 325 16.28 1.74 7.84
N ASP A 326 15.17 1.76 7.12
CA ASP A 326 14.72 2.91 6.34
C ASP A 326 13.19 2.98 6.34
N ASP A 327 12.66 4.13 5.95
CA ASP A 327 11.29 4.23 5.47
C ASP A 327 11.14 3.36 4.22
N ALA A 328 9.98 2.75 4.01
CA ALA A 328 9.77 1.89 2.84
C ALA A 328 8.37 2.02 2.27
N CYS A 329 8.28 2.39 0.99
CA CYS A 329 7.03 2.48 0.25
C CYS A 329 7.03 1.59 -0.98
N VAL A 330 5.91 0.89 -1.20
CA VAL A 330 5.63 0.14 -2.43
C VAL A 330 4.26 0.55 -2.95
N LEU A 331 4.20 0.89 -4.23
CA LEU A 331 2.98 1.10 -4.99
C LEU A 331 2.92 0.10 -6.15
N VAL A 332 1.77 -0.52 -6.32
CA VAL A 332 1.46 -1.39 -7.46
C VAL A 332 0.22 -0.86 -8.16
N ALA A 333 0.27 -0.79 -9.48
CA ALA A 333 -0.89 -0.50 -10.33
C ALA A 333 -1.00 -1.55 -11.44
N ARG A 334 -2.21 -2.01 -11.74
CA ARG A 334 -2.46 -3.03 -12.78
C ARG A 334 -3.11 -2.42 -14.01
N SER A 335 -2.78 -2.97 -15.17
CA SER A 335 -3.58 -2.79 -16.39
C SER A 335 -5.01 -3.27 -16.14
N TRP A 336 -5.98 -2.50 -16.61
CA TRP A 336 -7.35 -2.96 -16.81
C TRP A 336 -7.57 -3.21 -18.30
N ALA A 337 -8.45 -4.15 -18.61
CA ALA A 337 -8.94 -4.42 -19.95
C ALA A 337 -10.46 -4.44 -19.88
#